data_AF-A0A496ZST5-F1
#
_entry.id   AF-A0A496ZST5-F1
#
_cell.length_a   1.000
_cell.length_b   1.000
_cell.length_c   1.000
_cell.angle_alpha   90.00
_cell.angle_beta   90.00
_cell.angle_gamma   90.00
#
_symmetry.space_group_name_H-M   'P 1'
#
loop_
_entity.id
_entity.type
_entity.pdbx_description
1 polymer ?
#
loop_
_entity_poly.entity_id
_entity_poly.type
_entity_poly.pdbx_seq_one_letter_code
_entity_poly.pdbx_strand_id
1 'polypeptide(L)' 'PYGGAVQNENWTSQFKKKDSKSGFTVGDDIDGITGATISVKSVTNGIYKLSLLYKEIKESLWNSNYTDLINR' A
#
# COMPACT_ATOMS: atom_id res chain seq x y z
N PRO A 1 -19.65 -3.23 16.18
CA PRO A 1 -18.87 -3.92 15.12
C PRO A 1 -17.39 -3.51 15.18
N TYR A 2 -16.47 -4.47 15.31
CA TYR A 2 -15.03 -4.20 15.51
C TYR A 2 -14.26 -3.82 14.22
N GLY A 3 -14.91 -3.88 13.05
CA GLY A 3 -14.27 -3.64 11.75
C GLY A 3 -13.74 -2.22 11.52
N GLY A 4 -14.19 -1.22 12.29
CA GLY A 4 -13.68 0.16 12.21
C GLY A 4 -12.29 0.34 12.80
N ALA A 5 -11.74 -0.67 13.49
CA ALA A 5 -10.41 -0.60 14.10
C ALA A 5 -9.27 -0.41 13.09
N VAL A 6 -9.50 -0.73 11.81
CA VAL A 6 -8.56 -0.45 10.71
C VAL A 6 -8.38 1.06 10.45
N GLN A 7 -9.21 1.92 11.05
CA GLN A 7 -9.06 3.38 10.99
C GLN A 7 -8.14 3.92 12.10
N ASN A 8 -7.71 3.06 13.04
CA ASN A 8 -6.85 3.47 14.13
C ASN A 8 -5.46 3.91 13.60
N GLU A 9 -4.97 5.04 14.08
CA GLU A 9 -3.69 5.63 13.63
C GLU A 9 -2.49 4.72 13.93
N ASN A 10 -2.49 4.00 15.05
CA ASN A 10 -1.39 3.09 15.38
C ASN A 10 -1.33 1.93 14.38
N TRP A 11 -2.48 1.34 14.03
CA TRP A 11 -2.53 0.28 13.04
C TRP A 11 -2.16 0.78 11.64
N THR A 12 -2.73 1.91 11.20
CA THR A 12 -2.43 2.48 9.87
C THR A 12 -0.99 2.98 9.72
N SER A 13 -0.30 3.29 10.83
CA SER A 13 1.10 3.69 10.81
C SER A 13 2.04 2.63 10.21
N GLN A 14 1.66 1.35 10.26
CA GLN A 14 2.44 0.24 9.73
C GLN A 14 2.64 0.30 8.20
N PHE A 15 1.76 1.01 7.49
CA PHE A 15 1.86 1.20 6.04
C PHE A 15 2.76 2.36 5.63
N LYS A 16 3.18 3.22 6.57
CA LYS A 16 4.02 4.39 6.25
C LYS A 16 5.37 3.90 5.73
N LYS A 17 5.85 4.55 4.65
CA LYS A 17 7.10 4.23 3.94
C LYS A 17 7.15 2.85 3.27
N LYS A 18 6.08 2.05 3.32
CA LYS A 18 5.99 0.84 2.49
C LYS A 18 5.81 1.22 1.02
N ASP A 19 6.37 0.42 0.15
CA ASP A 19 6.30 0.57 -1.30
C ASP A 19 5.96 -0.78 -1.96
N SER A 20 6.05 -0.83 -3.29
CA SER A 20 5.80 -2.03 -4.09
C SER A 20 6.71 -3.22 -3.77
N LYS A 21 7.83 -3.02 -3.08
CA LYS A 21 8.80 -4.08 -2.71
C LYS A 21 8.64 -4.54 -1.26
N SER A 22 7.79 -3.86 -0.50
CA SER A 22 7.53 -4.17 0.91
C SER A 22 6.58 -5.36 1.07
N GLY A 23 6.67 -6.05 2.21
CA GLY A 23 5.71 -7.09 2.59
C GLY A 23 4.39 -6.52 3.12
N PHE A 24 3.29 -7.22 2.83
CA PHE A 24 1.90 -6.89 3.21
C PHE A 24 1.14 -8.11 3.74
N THR A 25 1.83 -9.12 4.26
CA THR A 25 1.16 -10.32 4.80
C THR A 25 0.63 -10.04 6.20
N VAL A 26 -0.69 -10.18 6.40
CA VAL A 26 -1.31 -10.01 7.72
C VAL A 26 -0.87 -11.13 8.65
N GLY A 27 -0.33 -10.78 9.81
CA GLY A 27 0.26 -11.70 10.79
C GLY A 27 1.78 -11.80 10.72
N ASP A 28 2.38 -11.36 9.62
CA ASP A 28 3.84 -11.34 9.44
C ASP A 28 4.36 -9.90 9.29
N ASP A 29 3.88 -9.18 8.28
CA ASP A 29 4.33 -7.82 7.93
C ASP A 29 3.41 -6.71 8.46
N ILE A 30 2.16 -7.06 8.76
CA ILE A 30 1.08 -6.17 9.20
C ILE A 30 0.32 -6.87 10.32
N ASP A 31 0.12 -6.17 11.44
CA ASP A 31 -0.57 -6.76 12.59
C ASP A 31 -2.04 -7.06 12.28
N GLY A 32 -2.51 -8.19 12.83
CA GLY A 32 -3.92 -8.51 12.88
C GLY A 32 -4.67 -7.63 13.88
N ILE A 33 -5.99 -7.54 13.72
CA ILE A 33 -6.89 -6.98 14.73
C ILE A 33 -7.93 -8.03 15.08
N THR A 34 -7.97 -8.43 16.35
CA THR A 34 -8.93 -9.41 16.88
C THR A 34 -10.36 -8.97 16.58
N GLY A 35 -11.16 -9.89 16.01
CA GLY A 35 -12.55 -9.62 15.64
C GLY A 35 -12.74 -8.75 14.37
N ALA A 36 -11.66 -8.39 13.67
CA ALA A 36 -11.69 -7.59 12.45
C ALA A 36 -10.88 -8.20 11.29
N THR A 37 -10.67 -9.52 11.30
CA THR A 37 -9.84 -10.25 10.32
C THR A 37 -10.18 -9.95 8.86
N ILE A 38 -11.47 -9.89 8.51
CA ILE A 38 -11.91 -9.61 7.14
C ILE A 38 -11.52 -8.18 6.74
N SER A 39 -11.80 -7.19 7.59
CA SER A 39 -11.46 -5.79 7.34
C SER A 39 -9.95 -5.59 7.20
N VAL A 40 -9.16 -6.16 8.10
CA VAL A 40 -7.69 -6.09 8.09
C VAL A 40 -7.13 -6.66 6.78
N LYS A 41 -7.58 -7.85 6.36
CA LYS A 41 -7.14 -8.46 5.09
C LYS A 41 -7.54 -7.62 3.89
N SER A 42 -8.77 -7.12 3.84
CA SER A 42 -9.26 -6.31 2.72
C SER A 42 -8.48 -5.00 2.56
N VAL A 43 -8.25 -4.26 3.66
CA VAL A 43 -7.50 -3.00 3.62
C VAL A 43 -6.04 -3.25 3.26
N THR A 44 -5.39 -4.23 3.89
CA THR A 44 -3.99 -4.58 3.62
C THR A 44 -3.78 -4.94 2.15
N ASN A 45 -4.64 -5.79 1.59
CA ASN A 45 -4.60 -6.16 0.17
C ASN A 45 -4.86 -4.95 -0.76
N GLY A 46 -5.75 -4.05 -0.37
CA GLY A 46 -6.01 -2.81 -1.11
C GLY A 46 -4.77 -1.92 -1.20
N ILE A 47 -4.10 -1.70 -0.07
CA ILE A 47 -2.88 -0.88 -0.01
C ILE A 47 -1.75 -1.52 -0.83
N TYR A 48 -1.59 -2.84 -0.75
CA TYR A 48 -0.61 -3.56 -1.58
C TYR A 48 -0.85 -3.34 -3.08
N LYS A 49 -2.10 -3.50 -3.55
CA LYS A 49 -2.43 -3.24 -4.96
C LYS A 49 -2.16 -1.80 -5.37
N LEU A 50 -2.46 -0.85 -4.49
CA LEU A 50 -2.16 0.57 -4.74
C LEU A 50 -0.67 0.86 -4.78
N SER A 51 0.16 0.20 -3.96
CA SER A 51 1.61 0.38 -3.99
C SER A 51 2.23 -0.14 -5.29
N LEU A 52 1.72 -1.26 -5.81
CA LEU A 52 2.08 -1.77 -7.15
C LEU A 52 1.66 -0.79 -8.24
N LEU A 53 0.41 -0.35 -8.24
CA LEU A 53 -0.09 0.59 -9.26
C LEU A 53 0.67 1.92 -9.24
N TYR A 54 0.95 2.46 -8.06
CA TYR A 54 1.70 3.70 -7.90
C TYR A 54 3.10 3.62 -8.50
N LYS A 55 3.80 2.48 -8.32
CA LYS A 55 5.10 2.22 -8.93
C LYS A 55 5.02 2.33 -10.46
N GLU A 56 4.07 1.63 -11.08
CA GLU A 56 3.92 1.61 -12.55
C GLU A 56 3.57 3.01 -13.11
N ILE A 57 2.68 3.74 -12.45
CA ILE A 57 2.35 5.12 -12.85
C ILE A 57 3.58 6.03 -12.73
N LYS A 58 4.33 5.94 -11.62
CA LYS A 58 5.52 6.77 -11.38
C LYS A 58 6.61 6.49 -12.42
N GLU A 59 6.85 5.22 -12.73
CA GLU A 59 7.84 4.81 -13.75
C GLU A 59 7.42 5.27 -15.15
N SER A 60 6.13 5.15 -15.50
CA SER A 60 5.60 5.65 -16.77
C SER A 60 5.77 7.16 -16.91
N LEU A 61 5.48 7.94 -15.86
CA LEU A 61 5.64 9.40 -15.87
C LEU A 61 7.10 9.80 -16.00
N TRP A 62 8.01 9.11 -15.29
CA TRP A 62 9.45 9.34 -15.41
C TRP A 62 9.95 9.11 -16.84
N ASN A 63 9.56 7.98 -17.44
CA ASN A 63 9.98 7.63 -18.79
C ASN A 63 9.43 8.60 -19.85
N SER A 64 8.19 9.07 -19.70
CA SER A 64 7.62 10.11 -20.56
C SER A 64 8.44 11.40 -20.50
N ASN A 65 8.66 11.91 -19.28
CA ASN A 65 9.41 13.15 -19.09
C ASN A 65 10.86 13.06 -19.62
N TYR A 66 11.52 11.91 -19.42
CA TYR A 66 12.87 11.69 -19.95
C TYR A 66 12.88 11.71 -21.49
N THR A 67 11.91 11.06 -22.12
CA THR A 67 11.76 11.03 -23.58
C THR A 67 11.52 12.44 -24.15
N ASP A 68 10.75 13.26 -23.46
CA ASP A 68 10.50 14.65 -23.85
C ASP A 68 11.76 15.53 -23.73
N LEU A 69 12.65 15.25 -22.78
CA LEU A 69 13.90 16.02 -22.58
C LEU A 69 14.95 15.72 -23.65
N ILE A 70 15.08 14.47 -24.10
CA ILE A 70 16.10 14.07 -25.09
C ILE A 70 15.73 14.42 -26.53
N ASN A 71 14.43 14.62 -26.81
CA ASN A 71 13.91 14.89 -28.16
C ASN A 71 13.66 16.40 -28.41
N ARG A 72 14.10 17.28 -27.50
CA ARG A 72 14.10 18.74 -27.63
C ARG A 72 15.49 19.25 -28.01
#